data_AF-A0A8D1JH19-F1
#
_entry.id   AF-A0A8D1JH19-F1
#
_cell.length_a   1.000
_cell.length_b   1.000
_cell.length_c   1.000
_cell.angle_alpha   90.00
_cell.angle_beta   90.00
_cell.angle_gamma   90.00
#
_symmetry.space_group_name_H-M   'P 1'
#
loop_
_entity.id
_entity.type
_entity.pdbx_description
1 polymer ?
#
loop_
_entity_poly.entity_id
_entity_poly.type
_entity_poly.pdbx_seq_one_letter_code
_entity_poly.pdbx_strand_id
1 'polypeptide(L)'
;MAAFRVLVASRLAATPAFAPRPGLRLLPLGGWAPSPRAALHASAPRPGARVALVLSGCGVYDGTELHEASAILVHLSRGGAKVQIFAPDVPQMHVVDHAKGQPSEGETRSTFAVDGKDCKVDRDVERVLREFHGAGKPIGLCCIAPVLAAKVLRGVEVTVGHEQEEGGKWPHAGTAEVIKALGAKHRVAEVTEAHVDRRNKVVTTPAFMCDTELHLVHDGLGAMVREVLELAGH
;
A
#
# COMPACT_ATOMS: atom_id res chain seq x y z
N MET A 1 6.23 8.22 15.97
CA MET A 1 5.14 7.22 15.94
C MET A 1 4.94 6.83 14.49
N ALA A 2 5.20 5.57 14.13
CA ALA A 2 5.13 5.14 12.74
C ALA A 2 4.34 3.85 12.63
N ALA A 3 3.13 4.00 12.14
CA ALA A 3 2.28 2.91 11.75
C ALA A 3 2.73 2.36 10.40
N PHE A 4 2.91 1.05 10.34
CA PHE A 4 3.37 0.34 9.16
C PHE A 4 2.24 0.20 8.15
N ARG A 5 2.56 0.50 6.88
CA ARG A 5 1.72 0.13 5.74
C ARG A 5 2.57 -0.34 4.58
N VAL A 6 2.26 -1.54 4.10
CA VAL A 6 2.90 -2.10 2.91
C VAL A 6 1.78 -2.63 2.01
N LEU A 7 1.67 -2.08 0.82
CA LEU A 7 0.77 -2.55 -0.22
C LEU A 7 1.54 -3.45 -1.20
N VAL A 8 1.05 -4.66 -1.47
CA VAL A 8 1.80 -5.63 -2.26
C VAL A 8 0.97 -6.49 -3.19
N ALA A 9 1.19 -6.39 -4.51
CA ALA A 9 0.36 -7.06 -5.52
C ALA A 9 0.99 -8.34 -6.11
N SER A 10 0.21 -9.41 -6.36
CA SER A 10 0.68 -10.66 -6.96
C SER A 10 -0.23 -11.17 -8.09
N ARG A 11 0.37 -11.70 -9.17
CA ARG A 11 -0.30 -12.54 -10.18
C ARG A 11 -0.06 -14.02 -9.87
N LEU A 12 -1.13 -14.83 -9.93
CA LEU A 12 -1.07 -16.29 -10.02
C LEU A 12 -1.85 -16.70 -11.27
N ALA A 13 -1.20 -17.46 -12.15
CA ALA A 13 -1.83 -18.02 -13.34
C ALA A 13 -2.76 -19.17 -12.90
N ALA A 14 -4.05 -19.05 -13.19
CA ALA A 14 -5.03 -20.12 -13.00
C ALA A 14 -5.12 -20.93 -14.30
N THR A 15 -4.77 -22.21 -14.25
CA THR A 15 -5.08 -23.18 -15.30
C THR A 15 -6.51 -23.71 -15.08
N PRO A 16 -7.39 -23.72 -16.10
CA PRO A 16 -8.66 -24.42 -15.99
C PRO A 16 -8.48 -25.84 -16.54
N ALA A 17 -8.61 -26.85 -15.69
CA ALA A 17 -8.80 -28.23 -16.10
C ALA A 17 -10.19 -28.67 -15.65
N PHE A 18 -11.19 -28.53 -16.53
CA PHE A 18 -12.45 -29.24 -16.41
C PHE A 18 -13.08 -29.40 -17.80
N ALA A 19 -13.00 -30.62 -18.34
CA ALA A 19 -13.69 -31.01 -19.57
C ALA A 19 -14.87 -31.93 -19.21
N PRO A 20 -16.11 -31.69 -19.69
CA PRO A 20 -17.17 -32.67 -19.56
C PRO A 20 -17.19 -33.65 -20.74
N ARG A 21 -17.56 -34.90 -20.41
CA ARG A 21 -17.64 -36.08 -21.28
C ARG A 21 -18.76 -35.98 -22.34
N PRO A 22 -18.68 -36.73 -23.45
CA PRO A 22 -19.69 -36.72 -24.51
C PRO A 22 -20.82 -37.72 -24.20
N GLY A 23 -22.07 -37.33 -24.42
CA GLY A 23 -23.19 -38.27 -24.49
C GLY A 23 -24.51 -37.81 -23.90
N LEU A 24 -25.17 -36.83 -24.53
CA LEU A 24 -26.63 -36.81 -24.60
C LEU A 24 -27.07 -35.93 -25.78
N ARG A 25 -27.80 -36.52 -26.73
CA ARG A 25 -28.29 -35.87 -27.95
C ARG A 25 -29.78 -35.57 -27.75
N LEU A 26 -30.14 -34.29 -27.66
CA LEU A 26 -31.54 -33.84 -27.64
C LEU A 26 -31.93 -33.31 -29.02
N LEU A 27 -33.05 -33.80 -29.55
CA LEU A 27 -33.65 -33.42 -30.83
C LEU A 27 -34.35 -32.05 -30.75
N PRO A 28 -34.48 -31.30 -31.86
CA PRO A 28 -34.90 -29.91 -31.84
C PRO A 28 -36.43 -29.79 -31.89
N LEU A 29 -36.99 -28.94 -31.03
CA LEU A 29 -38.30 -28.33 -31.27
C LEU A 29 -38.06 -26.83 -31.45
N GLY A 30 -38.53 -26.32 -32.59
CA GLY A 30 -38.12 -25.04 -33.16
C GLY A 30 -38.64 -23.80 -32.45
N GLY A 31 -38.07 -22.66 -32.84
CA GLY A 31 -38.58 -21.33 -32.52
C GLY A 31 -37.50 -20.32 -32.22
N TRP A 32 -37.26 -19.43 -33.19
CA TRP A 32 -36.44 -18.20 -33.14
C TRP A 32 -34.91 -18.34 -33.15
N ALA A 33 -34.32 -18.04 -34.31
CA ALA A 33 -32.90 -17.70 -34.42
C ALA A 33 -32.70 -16.21 -34.07
N PRO A 34 -31.83 -15.86 -33.11
CA PRO A 34 -31.32 -14.50 -33.00
C PRO A 34 -30.30 -14.24 -34.12
N SER A 35 -30.41 -13.09 -34.77
CA SER A 35 -29.53 -12.60 -35.82
C SER A 35 -28.05 -12.60 -35.40
N PRO A 36 -27.10 -13.09 -36.23
CA PRO A 36 -25.70 -13.25 -35.85
C PRO A 36 -24.91 -11.95 -36.09
N ARG A 37 -25.24 -10.86 -35.39
CA ARG A 37 -24.42 -9.62 -35.44
C ARG A 37 -24.50 -8.83 -34.14
N ALA A 38 -23.77 -9.29 -33.13
CA ALA A 38 -23.11 -8.44 -32.11
C ALA A 38 -22.26 -9.30 -31.16
N ALA A 39 -21.37 -10.14 -31.70
CA ALA A 39 -20.24 -10.64 -30.92
C ALA A 39 -19.13 -9.57 -30.98
N LEU A 40 -19.38 -8.41 -30.37
CA LEU A 40 -18.30 -7.47 -30.08
C LEU A 40 -17.46 -8.10 -28.96
N HIS A 41 -16.16 -8.13 -29.17
CA HIS A 41 -15.14 -8.71 -28.31
C HIS A 41 -15.31 -8.34 -26.83
N ALA A 42 -16.10 -9.10 -26.08
CA ALA A 42 -16.00 -9.15 -24.64
C ALA A 42 -14.78 -10.02 -24.32
N SER A 43 -13.61 -9.39 -24.21
CA SER A 43 -12.49 -10.01 -23.49
C SER A 43 -13.03 -10.42 -22.12
N ALA A 44 -12.83 -11.68 -21.72
CA ALA A 44 -13.18 -12.13 -20.37
C ALA A 44 -12.64 -11.10 -19.36
N PRO A 45 -13.41 -10.71 -18.33
CA PRO A 45 -12.94 -9.74 -17.35
C PRO A 45 -11.56 -10.16 -16.85
N ARG A 46 -10.53 -9.36 -17.13
CA ARG A 46 -9.18 -9.64 -16.63
C ARG A 46 -9.32 -9.75 -15.11
N PRO A 47 -8.87 -10.84 -14.47
CA PRO A 47 -8.90 -10.93 -13.03
C PRO A 47 -8.20 -9.70 -12.45
N GLY A 48 -8.89 -8.95 -11.59
CA GLY A 48 -8.33 -7.77 -10.94
C GLY A 48 -7.03 -8.09 -10.22
N ALA A 49 -6.16 -7.09 -10.07
CA ALA A 49 -4.91 -7.23 -9.31
C ALA A 49 -5.22 -7.80 -7.92
N ARG A 50 -4.48 -8.82 -7.47
CA ARG A 50 -4.58 -9.26 -6.08
C ARG A 50 -3.59 -8.47 -5.26
N VAL A 51 -4.05 -7.79 -4.23
CA VAL A 51 -3.25 -6.86 -3.45
C VAL A 51 -3.33 -7.20 -1.97
N ALA A 52 -2.19 -7.41 -1.34
CA ALA A 52 -2.02 -7.52 0.09
C ALA A 52 -1.88 -6.12 0.68
N LEU A 53 -2.73 -5.76 1.64
CA LEU A 53 -2.63 -4.54 2.41
C LEU A 53 -2.18 -4.89 3.83
N VAL A 54 -0.97 -4.50 4.20
CA VAL A 54 -0.43 -4.70 5.55
C VAL A 54 -0.75 -3.49 6.41
N LEU A 55 -1.35 -3.72 7.57
CA LEU A 55 -1.70 -2.74 8.60
C LEU A 55 -0.88 -2.99 9.87
N SER A 56 -0.96 -2.08 10.84
CA SER A 56 -0.15 -2.14 12.07
C SER A 56 -0.90 -1.70 13.33
N GLY A 57 -2.23 -1.83 13.33
CA GLY A 57 -3.10 -1.32 14.38
C GLY A 57 -4.22 -0.43 13.84
N CYS A 58 -4.86 0.37 14.69
CA CYS A 58 -6.01 1.19 14.34
C CYS A 58 -6.02 2.53 15.10
N GLY A 59 -5.30 3.53 14.60
CA GLY A 59 -5.19 4.85 15.24
C GLY A 59 -3.84 5.53 14.97
N VAL A 60 -3.82 6.80 14.57
CA VAL A 60 -2.60 7.49 14.10
C VAL A 60 -1.41 7.43 15.07
N TYR A 61 -1.68 7.39 16.37
CA TYR A 61 -0.65 7.43 17.40
C TYR A 61 -0.08 6.05 17.76
N ASP A 62 -0.82 4.97 17.50
CA ASP A 62 -0.47 3.61 17.94
C ASP A 62 -0.64 2.53 16.86
N GLY A 63 -1.07 2.90 15.65
CA GLY A 63 -1.41 1.98 14.59
C GLY A 63 -1.80 2.68 13.29
N THR A 64 -2.45 1.97 12.38
CA THR A 64 -2.78 2.53 11.06
C THR A 64 -3.70 3.75 11.18
N GLU A 65 -3.28 4.89 10.63
CA GLU A 65 -4.14 6.07 10.43
C GLU A 65 -5.31 5.69 9.49
N LEU A 66 -6.54 5.86 9.99
CA LEU A 66 -7.73 5.26 9.39
C LEU A 66 -8.13 5.89 8.06
N HIS A 67 -7.91 7.19 7.89
CA HIS A 67 -8.30 7.89 6.67
C HIS A 67 -7.44 7.43 5.48
N GLU A 68 -6.13 7.27 5.67
CA GLU A 68 -5.21 6.73 4.69
C GLU A 68 -5.60 5.28 4.32
N ALA A 69 -6.04 4.47 5.28
CA ALA A 69 -6.37 3.06 5.02
C ALA A 69 -7.67 2.96 4.23
N SER A 70 -8.67 3.73 4.64
CA SER A 70 -9.93 3.88 3.94
C SER A 70 -9.71 4.38 2.51
N ALA A 71 -8.91 5.43 2.33
CA ALA A 71 -8.57 5.99 1.02
C ALA A 71 -7.88 4.97 0.11
N ILE A 72 -6.87 4.25 0.62
CA ILE A 72 -6.17 3.20 -0.12
C ILE A 72 -7.17 2.11 -0.56
N LEU A 73 -8.04 1.64 0.34
CA LEU A 73 -9.04 0.62 0.03
C LEU A 73 -10.04 1.11 -1.03
N VAL A 74 -10.50 2.37 -0.93
CA VAL A 74 -11.40 2.99 -1.92
C VAL A 74 -10.74 3.02 -3.30
N HIS A 75 -9.48 3.48 -3.39
CA HIS A 75 -8.78 3.55 -4.67
C HIS A 75 -8.45 2.18 -5.24
N LEU A 76 -8.08 1.20 -4.41
CA LEU A 76 -7.90 -0.19 -4.83
C LEU A 76 -9.19 -0.80 -5.36
N SER A 77 -10.31 -0.57 -4.66
CA SER A 77 -11.63 -1.02 -5.10
C SER A 77 -12.03 -0.38 -6.44
N ARG A 78 -11.77 0.93 -6.62
CA ARG A 78 -11.98 1.63 -7.90
C ARG A 78 -11.09 1.08 -9.03
N GLY A 79 -9.88 0.64 -8.70
CA GLY A 79 -8.97 -0.07 -9.61
C GLY A 79 -9.35 -1.52 -9.88
N GLY A 80 -10.47 -2.01 -9.33
CA GLY A 80 -10.93 -3.39 -9.51
C GLY A 80 -10.04 -4.44 -8.82
N ALA A 81 -9.19 -4.02 -7.87
CA ALA A 81 -8.29 -4.92 -7.16
C ALA A 81 -9.05 -5.78 -6.14
N LYS A 82 -8.59 -7.02 -5.95
CA LYS A 82 -9.01 -7.89 -4.85
C LYS A 82 -8.01 -7.72 -3.71
N VAL A 83 -8.46 -7.14 -2.61
CA VAL A 83 -7.61 -6.83 -1.46
C VAL A 83 -7.70 -7.94 -0.40
N GLN A 84 -6.54 -8.35 0.12
CA GLN A 84 -6.44 -9.17 1.33
C GLN A 84 -5.66 -8.39 2.38
N ILE A 85 -6.21 -8.27 3.58
CA ILE A 85 -5.64 -7.43 4.64
C ILE A 85 -4.86 -8.31 5.62
N PHE A 86 -3.69 -7.85 6.05
CA PHE A 86 -2.80 -8.51 6.99
C PHE A 86 -2.33 -7.52 8.05
N ALA A 87 -1.93 -8.02 9.21
CA ALA A 87 -1.20 -7.25 10.21
C ALA A 87 -0.25 -8.21 10.95
N PRO A 88 0.93 -7.77 11.40
CA PRO A 88 1.76 -8.57 12.29
C PRO A 88 1.01 -8.90 13.59
N ASP A 89 1.02 -10.16 14.01
CA ASP A 89 0.46 -10.58 15.31
C ASP A 89 1.49 -10.35 16.42
N VAL A 90 1.72 -9.06 16.70
CA VAL A 90 2.68 -8.60 17.70
C VAL A 90 2.02 -7.54 18.60
N PRO A 91 2.42 -7.44 19.88
CA PRO A 91 1.99 -6.36 20.75
C PRO A 91 2.32 -4.96 20.18
N GLN A 92 1.39 -3.99 20.25
CA GLN A 92 1.57 -2.59 19.83
C GLN A 92 2.25 -1.72 20.89
N MET A 93 3.23 -0.89 20.53
CA MET A 93 4.10 -0.24 21.51
C MET A 93 3.45 0.48 22.69
N HIS A 94 2.57 1.43 22.38
CA HIS A 94 1.75 2.18 23.31
C HIS A 94 0.30 2.04 22.84
N VAL A 95 -0.64 1.98 23.76
CA VAL A 95 -2.04 2.30 23.45
C VAL A 95 -2.22 3.77 23.80
N VAL A 96 -2.61 4.59 22.83
CA VAL A 96 -2.75 6.03 23.03
C VAL A 96 -4.23 6.38 23.12
N ASP A 97 -4.60 7.05 24.21
CA ASP A 97 -5.90 7.70 24.29
C ASP A 97 -5.92 8.84 23.27
N HIS A 98 -6.64 8.62 22.16
CA HIS A 98 -6.72 9.58 21.07
C HIS A 98 -7.46 10.86 21.46
N ALA A 99 -8.22 10.89 22.56
CA ALA A 99 -8.83 12.12 23.09
C ALA A 99 -7.82 12.98 23.86
N LYS A 100 -6.80 12.36 24.47
CA LYS A 100 -5.77 13.06 25.26
C LYS A 100 -4.44 13.20 24.51
N GLY A 101 -4.23 12.43 23.44
CA GLY A 101 -2.96 12.34 22.72
C GLY A 101 -1.82 11.77 23.57
N GLN A 102 -2.16 11.05 24.65
CA GLN A 102 -1.21 10.55 25.65
C GLN A 102 -1.33 9.03 25.78
N PRO A 103 -0.23 8.31 26.09
CA PRO A 103 -0.30 6.88 26.38
C PRO A 103 -1.25 6.60 27.55
N SER A 104 -2.06 5.55 27.42
CA SER A 104 -2.90 5.06 28.51
C SER A 104 -2.03 4.49 29.64
N GLU A 105 -2.26 4.92 30.88
CA GLU A 105 -1.56 4.36 32.04
C GLU A 105 -1.93 2.88 32.25
N GLY A 106 -0.93 1.98 32.22
CA GLY A 106 -1.10 0.55 32.50
C GLY A 106 -1.16 -0.37 31.27
N GLU A 107 -1.15 0.17 30.05
CA GLU A 107 -1.17 -0.62 28.81
C GLU A 107 0.11 -0.38 27.99
N THR A 108 1.16 -1.15 28.30
CA THR A 108 2.42 -1.16 27.53
C THR A 108 2.50 -2.41 26.68
N ARG A 109 2.78 -2.26 25.39
CA ARG A 109 3.00 -3.39 24.48
C ARG A 109 4.20 -3.12 23.53
N SER A 110 5.41 -2.84 24.08
CA SER A 110 6.77 -2.89 23.44
C SER A 110 7.32 -1.63 22.71
N THR A 111 8.52 -1.67 22.09
CA THR A 111 9.42 -0.51 21.84
C THR A 111 9.99 -0.38 20.40
N PHE A 112 9.73 0.74 19.71
CA PHE A 112 10.25 1.13 18.37
C PHE A 112 10.19 2.65 18.12
N ALA A 113 9.36 3.42 18.85
CA ALA A 113 9.10 4.83 18.56
C ALA A 113 10.25 5.81 18.88
N VAL A 114 11.39 5.34 19.41
CA VAL A 114 12.41 6.17 20.07
C VAL A 114 13.79 6.11 19.38
N ASP A 115 14.02 5.18 18.43
CA ASP A 115 15.39 4.81 18.04
C ASP A 115 15.92 5.45 16.76
N GLY A 116 15.14 6.29 16.06
CA GLY A 116 15.60 7.01 14.86
C GLY A 116 16.25 6.10 13.80
N LYS A 117 17.53 6.33 13.48
CA LYS A 117 18.30 5.50 12.52
C LYS A 117 18.55 4.06 13.01
N ASP A 118 18.52 3.85 14.32
CA ASP A 118 18.81 2.57 14.99
C ASP A 118 17.54 1.74 15.17
N CYS A 119 16.43 2.16 14.56
CA CYS A 119 15.15 1.47 14.58
C CYS A 119 15.26 0.01 14.06
N LYS A 120 14.54 -0.89 14.74
CA LYS A 120 14.45 -2.33 14.41
C LYS A 120 13.15 -2.66 13.71
N VAL A 121 13.22 -3.02 12.43
CA VAL A 121 12.03 -3.42 11.68
C VAL A 121 11.55 -4.78 12.19
N ASP A 122 10.23 -4.94 12.35
CA ASP A 122 9.63 -6.23 12.68
C ASP A 122 10.03 -7.30 11.65
N ARG A 123 10.29 -8.53 12.12
CA ARG A 123 10.84 -9.59 11.28
C ARG A 123 9.90 -9.99 10.14
N ASP A 124 8.59 -9.98 10.36
CA ASP A 124 7.62 -10.33 9.32
C ASP A 124 7.47 -9.20 8.31
N VAL A 125 7.48 -7.95 8.74
CA VAL A 125 7.48 -6.80 7.81
C VAL A 125 8.76 -6.79 6.97
N GLU A 126 9.92 -6.96 7.59
CA GLU A 126 11.20 -7.04 6.86
C GLU A 126 11.17 -8.18 5.83
N ARG A 127 10.70 -9.36 6.24
CA ARG A 127 10.56 -10.52 5.36
C ARG A 127 9.65 -10.24 4.17
N VAL A 128 8.46 -9.68 4.42
CA VAL A 128 7.50 -9.33 3.35
C VAL A 128 8.11 -8.31 2.38
N LEU A 129 8.74 -7.25 2.87
CA LEU A 129 9.38 -6.25 2.02
C LEU A 129 10.47 -6.87 1.15
N ARG A 130 11.34 -7.72 1.72
CA ARG A 130 12.41 -8.40 0.98
C ARG A 130 11.87 -9.39 -0.05
N GLU A 131 10.90 -10.22 0.32
CA GLU A 131 10.32 -11.23 -0.56
C GLU A 131 9.59 -10.60 -1.75
N PHE A 132 8.81 -9.55 -1.52
CA PHE A 132 8.10 -8.87 -2.62
C PHE A 132 9.03 -8.08 -3.52
N HIS A 133 10.02 -7.37 -2.96
CA HIS A 133 11.04 -6.69 -3.76
C HIS A 133 11.86 -7.70 -4.58
N GLY A 134 12.30 -8.81 -3.96
CA GLY A 134 13.03 -9.88 -4.63
C GLY A 134 12.22 -10.59 -5.72
N ALA A 135 10.90 -10.67 -5.57
CA ALA A 135 9.99 -11.15 -6.61
C ALA A 135 9.67 -10.11 -7.70
N GLY A 136 10.25 -8.91 -7.64
CA GLY A 136 9.99 -7.83 -8.60
C GLY A 136 8.54 -7.35 -8.60
N LYS A 137 7.85 -7.47 -7.46
CA LYS A 137 6.47 -7.02 -7.27
C LYS A 137 6.46 -5.59 -6.73
N PRO A 138 5.51 -4.74 -7.16
CA PRO A 138 5.46 -3.36 -6.71
C PRO A 138 5.06 -3.25 -5.23
N ILE A 139 5.65 -2.27 -4.56
CA ILE A 139 5.44 -1.97 -3.15
C ILE A 139 4.98 -0.52 -3.03
N GLY A 140 3.83 -0.29 -2.39
CA GLY A 140 3.34 1.05 -2.03
C GLY A 140 3.50 1.32 -0.54
N LEU A 141 4.07 2.48 -0.16
CA LEU A 141 4.16 2.96 1.22
C LEU A 141 3.77 4.44 1.32
N CYS A 142 3.02 4.83 2.35
CA CYS A 142 2.61 6.22 2.56
C CYS A 142 3.00 6.74 3.93
N CYS A 143 2.97 8.06 4.09
CA CYS A 143 3.27 8.75 5.34
C CYS A 143 4.71 8.47 5.79
N ILE A 144 4.89 7.92 6.99
CA ILE A 144 6.18 7.58 7.57
C ILE A 144 6.69 6.17 7.22
N ALA A 145 5.83 5.31 6.64
CA ALA A 145 6.19 3.96 6.22
C ALA A 145 7.36 3.88 5.21
N PRO A 146 7.64 4.86 4.32
CA PRO A 146 8.81 4.85 3.43
C PRO A 146 10.17 4.67 4.13
N VAL A 147 10.29 5.05 5.41
CA VAL A 147 11.50 4.82 6.22
C VAL A 147 11.84 3.32 6.31
N LEU A 148 10.83 2.45 6.27
CA LEU A 148 11.01 0.99 6.32
C LEU A 148 11.65 0.47 5.04
N ALA A 149 11.20 0.97 3.89
CA ALA A 149 11.83 0.64 2.62
C ALA A 149 13.28 1.13 2.61
N ALA A 150 13.54 2.35 3.11
CA ALA A 150 14.90 2.88 3.23
C ALA A 150 15.82 2.02 4.11
N LYS A 151 15.29 1.47 5.21
CA LYS A 151 16.05 0.58 6.10
C LYS A 151 16.30 -0.82 5.52
N VAL A 152 15.29 -1.39 4.86
CA VAL A 152 15.28 -2.80 4.46
C VAL A 152 15.85 -3.02 3.05
N LEU A 153 15.57 -2.11 2.12
CA LEU A 153 15.90 -2.22 0.70
C LEU A 153 17.10 -1.33 0.36
N ARG A 154 18.09 -1.87 -0.37
CA ARG A 154 19.31 -1.13 -0.70
C ARG A 154 19.10 -0.23 -1.92
N GLY A 155 19.49 1.04 -1.81
CA GLY A 155 19.52 1.97 -2.93
C GLY A 155 18.14 2.33 -3.50
N VAL A 156 17.12 2.29 -2.65
CA VAL A 156 15.75 2.71 -2.98
C VAL A 156 15.63 4.24 -2.96
N GLU A 157 14.77 4.77 -3.81
CA GLU A 157 14.34 6.17 -3.79
C GLU A 157 12.92 6.27 -3.20
N VAL A 158 12.72 7.16 -2.24
CA VAL A 158 11.45 7.32 -1.53
C VAL A 158 11.16 8.80 -1.24
N THR A 159 9.90 9.15 -1.01
CA THR A 159 9.49 10.45 -0.49
C THR A 159 8.77 10.32 0.84
N VAL A 160 8.94 11.31 1.72
CA VAL A 160 8.07 11.57 2.88
C VAL A 160 7.55 13.01 2.87
N GLY A 161 7.65 13.69 1.72
CA GLY A 161 7.28 15.10 1.56
C GLY A 161 8.49 16.00 1.37
N HIS A 162 8.55 17.10 2.11
CA HIS A 162 9.61 18.09 2.02
C HIS A 162 10.75 17.82 3.01
N GLU A 163 11.91 18.42 2.73
CA GLU A 163 13.12 18.34 3.58
C GLU A 163 13.24 19.51 4.56
N GLN A 164 12.40 20.53 4.42
CA GLN A 164 12.39 21.72 5.27
C GLN A 164 10.98 21.97 5.78
N GLU A 165 10.89 22.50 7.01
CA GLU A 165 9.63 22.98 7.55
C GLU A 165 9.21 24.26 6.83
N GLU A 166 7.96 24.30 6.35
CA GLU A 166 7.40 25.47 5.67
C GLU A 166 6.16 25.94 6.43
N GLY A 167 6.35 26.84 7.39
CA GLY A 167 5.23 27.48 8.11
C GLY A 167 4.29 26.50 8.82
N GLY A 168 4.80 25.34 9.27
CA GLY A 168 4.02 24.29 9.91
C GLY A 168 3.41 23.26 8.94
N LYS A 169 3.42 23.50 7.63
CA LYS A 169 2.89 22.57 6.61
C LYS A 169 3.58 21.21 6.64
N TRP A 170 4.87 21.16 6.97
CA TRP A 170 5.68 19.94 6.96
C TRP A 170 6.33 19.69 8.34
N PRO A 171 5.56 19.32 9.38
CA PRO A 171 6.04 19.23 10.76
C PRO A 171 7.07 18.12 11.01
N HIS A 172 7.31 17.26 10.02
CA HIS A 172 8.19 16.09 10.12
C HIS A 172 9.28 16.05 9.05
N ALA A 173 9.64 17.21 8.49
CA ALA A 173 10.62 17.35 7.41
C ALA A 173 12.00 16.73 7.74
N GLY A 174 12.40 16.72 9.01
CA GLY A 174 13.64 16.07 9.48
C GLY A 174 13.72 14.56 9.19
N THR A 175 12.60 13.91 8.86
CA THR A 175 12.56 12.50 8.44
C THR A 175 13.36 12.27 7.16
N ALA A 176 13.46 13.26 6.26
CA ALA A 176 14.26 13.16 5.05
C ALA A 176 15.74 12.87 5.33
N GLU A 177 16.29 13.45 6.40
CA GLU A 177 17.68 13.22 6.82
C GLU A 177 17.88 11.81 7.37
N VAL A 178 16.88 11.25 8.07
CA VAL A 178 16.92 9.86 8.52
C VAL A 178 16.96 8.91 7.32
N ILE A 179 16.17 9.16 6.28
CA ILE A 179 16.18 8.37 5.03
C ILE A 179 17.55 8.39 4.36
N LYS A 180 18.16 9.58 4.25
CA LYS A 180 19.52 9.76 3.71
C LYS A 180 20.56 9.01 4.55
N ALA A 181 20.48 9.11 5.88
CA ALA A 181 21.38 8.41 6.80
C ALA A 181 21.25 6.88 6.75
N LEU A 182 20.07 6.36 6.38
CA LEU A 182 19.84 4.93 6.14
C LEU A 182 20.38 4.44 4.79
N GLY A 183 20.89 5.34 3.94
CA GLY A 183 21.48 5.00 2.65
C GLY A 183 20.49 4.94 1.49
N ALA A 184 19.26 5.43 1.70
CA ALA A 184 18.27 5.63 0.65
C ALA A 184 18.31 7.07 0.13
N LYS A 185 17.69 7.31 -1.02
CA LYS A 185 17.56 8.67 -1.57
C LYS A 185 16.18 9.22 -1.28
N HIS A 186 16.14 10.36 -0.59
CA HIS A 186 14.91 11.12 -0.45
C HIS A 186 14.62 11.94 -1.71
N ARG A 187 13.36 12.01 -2.10
CA ARG A 187 12.85 12.87 -3.19
C ARG A 187 11.74 13.75 -2.63
N VAL A 188 11.84 15.05 -2.89
CA VAL A 188 10.76 15.98 -2.55
C VAL A 188 9.56 15.70 -3.43
N ALA A 189 8.38 15.63 -2.82
CA ALA A 189 7.11 15.48 -3.50
C ALA A 189 6.03 16.26 -2.74
N GLU A 190 5.08 16.83 -3.47
CA GLU A 190 3.91 17.48 -2.84
C GLU A 190 2.91 16.43 -2.34
N VAL A 191 1.99 16.85 -1.47
CA VAL A 191 1.01 15.94 -0.83
C VAL A 191 0.09 15.23 -1.81
N THR A 192 -0.21 15.84 -2.97
CA THR A 192 -1.05 15.26 -4.03
C THR A 192 -0.26 14.35 -4.98
N GLU A 193 1.05 14.19 -4.77
CA GLU A 193 1.93 13.45 -5.66
C GLU A 193 2.38 12.12 -5.05
N ALA A 194 2.83 11.22 -5.91
CA ALA A 194 3.51 10.01 -5.52
C ALA A 194 4.86 9.93 -6.24
N HIS A 195 5.93 9.66 -5.50
CA HIS A 195 7.24 9.37 -6.06
C HIS A 195 7.35 7.90 -6.45
N VAL A 196 7.87 7.63 -7.64
CA VAL A 196 7.99 6.27 -8.21
C VAL A 196 9.45 5.94 -8.47
N ASP A 197 10.00 5.01 -7.69
CA ASP A 197 11.25 4.33 -8.01
C ASP A 197 10.96 3.14 -8.93
N ARG A 198 11.01 3.38 -10.25
CA ARG A 198 10.74 2.35 -11.27
C ARG A 198 11.77 1.21 -11.25
N ARG A 199 13.00 1.47 -10.78
CA ARG A 199 14.05 0.44 -10.73
C ARG A 199 13.72 -0.59 -9.65
N ASN A 200 13.32 -0.14 -8.47
CA ASN A 200 12.99 -1.01 -7.34
C ASN A 200 11.50 -1.36 -7.25
N LYS A 201 10.67 -0.75 -8.10
CA LYS A 201 9.19 -0.80 -8.09
C LYS A 201 8.60 -0.38 -6.75
N VAL A 202 9.13 0.69 -6.19
CA VAL A 202 8.66 1.28 -4.93
C VAL A 202 7.94 2.58 -5.23
N VAL A 203 6.72 2.72 -4.73
CA VAL A 203 5.89 3.92 -4.87
C VAL A 203 5.64 4.49 -3.49
N THR A 204 5.85 5.80 -3.32
CA THR A 204 5.71 6.46 -2.02
C THR A 204 4.96 7.78 -2.12
N THR A 205 4.18 8.13 -1.11
CA THR A 205 3.47 9.43 -1.05
C THR A 205 3.48 9.99 0.37
N PRO A 206 3.55 11.33 0.56
CA PRO A 206 3.70 11.93 1.88
C PRO A 206 2.48 11.79 2.79
N ALA A 207 1.26 11.76 2.23
CA ALA A 207 0.01 11.69 2.99
C ALA A 207 -0.03 12.69 4.18
N PHE A 208 -0.36 12.24 5.40
CA PHE A 208 -0.44 13.11 6.59
C PHE A 208 0.91 13.58 7.15
N MET A 209 2.03 13.33 6.46
CA MET A 209 3.29 14.06 6.75
C MET A 209 3.17 15.56 6.44
N CYS A 210 2.14 15.95 5.68
CA CYS A 210 1.74 17.31 5.36
C CYS A 210 0.49 17.70 6.16
N ASP A 211 0.52 18.86 6.82
CA ASP A 211 -0.67 19.49 7.42
C ASP A 211 -1.48 20.19 6.31
N THR A 212 -2.56 19.55 5.87
CA THR A 212 -3.36 19.99 4.73
C THR A 212 -4.78 19.43 4.77
N GLU A 213 -5.60 19.85 3.80
CA GLU A 213 -6.97 19.37 3.65
C GLU A 213 -7.02 17.88 3.29
N LEU A 214 -7.96 17.16 3.91
CA LEU A 214 -8.11 15.70 3.78
C LEU A 214 -8.20 15.21 2.32
N HIS A 215 -8.85 15.98 1.44
CA HIS A 215 -9.02 15.58 0.04
C HIS A 215 -7.69 15.57 -0.73
N LEU A 216 -6.75 16.46 -0.39
CA LEU A 216 -5.43 16.50 -1.03
C LEU A 216 -4.58 15.28 -0.65
N VAL A 217 -4.68 14.85 0.62
CA VAL A 217 -4.11 13.58 1.08
C VAL A 217 -4.72 12.40 0.31
N HIS A 218 -6.04 12.41 0.15
CA HIS A 218 -6.76 11.36 -0.58
C HIS A 218 -6.36 11.29 -2.07
N ASP A 219 -6.07 12.43 -2.69
CA ASP A 219 -5.59 12.51 -4.07
C ASP A 219 -4.18 11.93 -4.23
N GLY A 220 -3.26 12.25 -3.31
CA GLY A 220 -1.90 11.66 -3.30
C GLY A 220 -1.89 10.15 -3.08
N LEU A 221 -2.72 9.65 -2.15
CA LEU A 221 -2.93 8.21 -1.97
C LEU A 221 -3.52 7.55 -3.22
N GLY A 222 -4.40 8.25 -3.93
CA GLY A 222 -4.94 7.79 -5.21
C GLY A 222 -3.89 7.68 -6.29
N ALA A 223 -3.00 8.66 -6.39
CA ALA A 223 -1.84 8.63 -7.28
C ALA A 223 -0.94 7.43 -6.95
N MET A 224 -0.62 7.23 -5.66
CA MET A 224 0.19 6.09 -5.22
C MET A 224 -0.44 4.75 -5.63
N VAL A 225 -1.73 4.54 -5.35
CA VAL A 225 -2.42 3.28 -5.69
C VAL A 225 -2.41 3.05 -7.20
N ARG A 226 -2.64 4.10 -7.99
CA ARG A 226 -2.63 4.01 -9.46
C ARG A 226 -1.28 3.55 -9.99
N GLU A 227 -0.19 4.16 -9.54
CA GLU A 227 1.17 3.78 -9.94
C GLU A 227 1.53 2.35 -9.50
N VAL A 228 1.10 1.92 -8.31
CA VAL A 228 1.30 0.53 -7.86
C VAL A 228 0.58 -0.47 -8.77
N LEU A 229 -0.67 -0.17 -9.16
CA LEU A 229 -1.43 -1.02 -10.08
C LEU A 229 -0.81 -1.03 -11.49
N GLU A 230 -0.36 0.13 -11.99
CA GLU A 230 0.34 0.24 -13.27
C GLU A 230 1.60 -0.64 -13.29
N LEU A 231 2.44 -0.56 -12.25
CA LEU A 231 3.64 -1.40 -12.11
C LEU A 231 3.31 -2.89 -11.94
N ALA A 232 2.09 -3.23 -11.51
CA ALA A 232 1.57 -4.60 -11.46
C ALA A 232 0.97 -5.06 -12.80
N GLY A 233 0.89 -4.19 -13.80
CA GLY A 233 0.30 -4.44 -15.11
C GLY A 233 -1.23 -4.46 -15.10
N HIS A 234 -1.85 -3.56 -14.32
CA HIS A 234 -3.30 -3.41 -14.18
C HIS A 234 -3.74 -1.96 -14.41
#